data_AF-A0AAV1UDT6-F1
#
_entry.id   AF-A0AAV1UDT6-F1
#
_cell.length_a   1.000
_cell.length_b   1.000
_cell.length_c   1.000
_cell.angle_alpha   90.00
_cell.angle_beta   90.00
_cell.angle_gamma   90.00
#
_symmetry.space_group_name_H-M   'P 1'
#
loop_
_entity.id
_entity.type
_entity.pdbx_description
1 polymer ?
#
loop_
_entity_poly.entity_id
_entity_poly.type
_entity_poly.pdbx_seq_one_letter_code
_entity_poly.pdbx_strand_id
1 'polypeptide(L)' 'MEGVREGKCGCEGRCTLGTCLNASEVQVCEPHTCSVGAKRCENRFRQRRLYLKTTKLGLGVFAARLIPAGGVVCQY' A
#
# COMPACT_ATOMS: atom_id res chain seq x y z
N MET A 1 20.12 -13.49 21.18
CA MET A 1 18.86 -13.34 20.43
C MET A 1 18.22 -12.04 20.89
N GLU A 2 18.57 -10.93 20.25
CA GLU A 2 17.92 -9.65 20.54
C GLU A 2 16.58 -9.61 19.79
N GLY A 3 15.51 -9.34 20.55
CA GLY A 3 14.14 -9.39 20.07
C GLY A 3 13.91 -8.40 18.93
N VAL A 4 13.34 -8.91 17.84
CA VAL A 4 12.75 -8.12 16.77
C VAL A 4 11.72 -7.19 17.41
N ARG A 5 12.06 -5.91 17.56
CA ARG A 5 11.05 -4.89 17.82
C ARG A 5 10.13 -4.96 16.60
N GLU A 6 8.91 -5.47 16.75
CA GLU A 6 7.82 -5.29 15.77
C GLU A 6 7.53 -3.79 15.69
N GLY A 7 8.39 -3.09 14.95
CA GLY A 7 8.44 -1.64 14.85
C GLY A 7 7.24 -1.19 14.06
N LYS A 8 6.24 -0.67 14.76
CA LYS A 8 5.13 0.03 14.11
C LYS A 8 5.72 1.14 13.20
N CYS A 9 5.24 1.28 11.96
CA CYS A 9 5.70 2.35 11.07
C CYS A 9 5.40 3.75 11.64
N GLY A 10 4.49 3.86 12.62
CA GLY A 10 4.16 5.10 13.34
C GLY A 10 3.52 6.20 12.48
N CYS A 11 3.27 5.94 11.20
CA CYS A 11 2.80 6.94 10.26
C CYS A 11 1.30 7.23 10.43
N GLU A 12 0.94 8.51 10.44
CA GLU A 12 -0.46 8.99 10.39
C GLU A 12 -0.87 9.50 8.98
N GLY A 13 0.05 9.40 8.02
CA GLY A 13 -0.03 10.04 6.70
C GLY A 13 -0.37 9.11 5.53
N ARG A 14 0.18 9.43 4.35
CA ARG A 14 -0.04 8.64 3.12
C ARG A 14 0.70 7.31 3.09
N CYS A 15 1.72 7.14 3.92
CA CYS A 15 2.59 5.96 3.93
C CYS A 15 3.16 5.64 2.53
N THR A 16 3.95 6.55 1.98
CA THR A 16 4.67 6.34 0.71
C THR A 16 6.06 5.77 0.96
N LEU A 17 6.71 5.26 -0.10
CA LEU A 17 8.04 4.60 -0.02
C LEU A 17 9.10 5.42 0.75
N GLY A 18 9.10 6.76 0.58
CA GLY A 18 10.07 7.64 1.25
C GLY A 18 9.68 8.12 2.64
N THR A 19 8.48 7.77 3.13
CA THR A 19 7.94 8.28 4.40
C THR A 19 7.53 7.20 5.39
N CYS A 20 7.44 5.95 4.96
CA CYS A 20 6.93 4.84 5.78
C CYS A 20 7.85 3.64 5.71
N LEU A 21 8.29 3.18 6.89
CA LEU A 21 9.17 2.03 7.02
C LEU A 21 8.56 0.75 6.40
N ASN A 22 7.29 0.46 6.69
CA ASN A 22 6.60 -0.67 6.07
C ASN A 22 6.62 -0.58 4.54
N ALA A 23 6.40 0.61 3.98
CA ALA A 23 6.43 0.79 2.52
C ALA A 23 7.83 0.52 1.94
N SER A 24 8.90 0.97 2.62
CA SER A 24 10.28 0.67 2.21
C SER A 24 10.67 -0.79 2.38
N GLU A 25 10.10 -1.48 3.36
CA GLU A 25 10.35 -2.90 3.65
C GLU A 25 9.42 -3.84 2.87
N VAL A 26 8.61 -3.30 1.94
CA VAL A 26 7.65 -4.08 1.13
C VAL A 26 6.62 -4.80 2.01
N GLN A 27 6.29 -4.22 3.17
CA GLN A 27 5.26 -4.68 4.08
C GLN A 27 4.02 -3.79 3.98
N VAL A 28 2.84 -4.38 4.10
CA VAL A 28 1.59 -3.64 4.11
C VAL A 28 1.37 -3.01 5.49
N CYS A 29 0.84 -1.78 5.55
CA CYS A 29 0.41 -1.21 6.81
C CYS A 29 -0.87 -1.92 7.27
N GLU A 30 -0.82 -2.45 8.49
CA GLU A 30 -1.94 -3.11 9.17
C GLU A 30 -2.28 -2.35 10.45
N PRO A 31 -3.52 -2.42 10.96
CA PRO A 31 -3.96 -1.61 12.11
C PRO A 31 -3.11 -1.78 13.38
N HIS A 32 -2.41 -2.91 13.51
CA HIS A 32 -1.50 -3.16 14.63
C HIS A 32 -0.06 -2.67 14.35
N THR A 33 0.34 -2.50 13.09
CA THR A 33 1.66 -2.00 12.68
C THR A 33 1.69 -0.50 12.36
N CYS A 34 0.55 0.13 12.05
CA CYS A 34 0.44 1.57 11.82
C CYS A 34 -0.92 2.07 12.30
N SER A 35 -1.08 3.39 12.43
CA SER A 35 -2.40 4.01 12.64
C SER A 35 -3.22 3.94 11.34
N VAL A 36 -3.67 2.72 10.97
CA VAL A 36 -4.43 2.41 9.74
C VAL A 36 -5.89 2.83 9.90
N GLY A 37 -6.11 4.11 10.17
CA GLY A 37 -7.41 4.78 10.19
C GLY A 37 -7.40 6.07 9.38
N ALA A 38 -6.22 6.62 9.09
CA ALA A 38 -6.08 7.76 8.20
C ALA A 38 -6.60 7.38 6.81
N LYS A 39 -7.68 8.03 6.36
CA LYS A 39 -8.22 7.90 4.98
C LYS A 39 -7.12 8.03 3.90
N ARG A 40 -6.00 8.65 4.25
CA ARG A 40 -4.86 8.98 3.40
C ARG A 40 -3.85 7.84 3.23
N CYS A 41 -3.82 6.81 4.07
CA CYS A 41 -2.84 5.72 3.93
C CYS A 41 -3.06 4.95 2.60
N GLU A 42 -2.00 4.94 1.78
CA GLU A 42 -1.93 4.30 0.47
C GLU A 42 -1.29 2.91 0.54
N ASN A 43 -0.42 2.67 1.54
CA ASN A 43 0.20 1.36 1.80
C ASN A 43 -0.72 0.43 2.62
N ARG A 44 -1.98 0.25 2.21
CA ARG A 44 -2.94 -0.65 2.87
C ARG A 44 -3.85 -1.30 1.85
N PHE A 45 -4.35 -2.49 2.16
CA PHE A 45 -5.40 -3.11 1.37
C PHE A 45 -6.68 -2.26 1.45
N ARG A 46 -7.16 -1.84 0.29
CA ARG A 46 -8.45 -1.16 0.13
C ARG A 46 -8.99 -1.46 -1.26
N GLN A 47 -10.30 -1.41 -1.41
CA GLN A 47 -10.92 -1.47 -2.72
C GLN A 47 -10.49 -0.24 -3.55
N ARG A 48 -9.72 -0.49 -4.60
CA ARG A 48 -9.40 0.51 -5.63
C ARG A 48 -10.31 0.29 -6.82
N ARG A 49 -10.63 1.38 -7.51
CA ARG A 49 -11.32 1.30 -8.80
C ARG A 49 -10.30 0.86 -9.86
N LEU A 50 -10.30 -0.44 -10.13
CA LEU A 50 -9.57 -1.06 -11.22
C LEU A 50 -10.57 -1.41 -12.33
N TYR A 51 -10.13 -1.34 -13.58
CA TYR A 51 -10.96 -1.69 -14.73
C TYR A 51 -10.20 -2.55 -15.72
N LEU A 52 -10.92 -3.47 -16.33
CA LEU A 52 -10.42 -4.32 -17.40
C LEU A 52 -10.51 -3.58 -18.72
N LYS A 53 -9.44 -3.65 -19.52
CA LYS A 53 -9.40 -3.10 -20.87
C LYS A 53 -8.65 -4.04 -21.80
N THR A 54 -9.17 -4.22 -23.00
CA THR A 54 -8.47 -4.94 -24.07
C THR A 54 -7.26 -4.13 -24.54
N THR A 55 -6.15 -4.82 -24.70
CA THR A 55 -4.86 -4.31 -25.17
C THR A 55 -4.43 -5.08 -26.41
N LYS A 56 -3.32 -4.68 -27.03
CA LYS A 56 -2.75 -5.40 -28.18
C LYS A 56 -2.34 -6.85 -27.86
N LEU A 57 -2.21 -7.20 -26.58
CA LEU A 57 -1.71 -8.50 -26.12
C LEU A 57 -2.77 -9.33 -25.36
N GLY A 58 -4.00 -8.85 -25.22
CA GLY A 58 -5.06 -9.49 -24.43
C GLY A 58 -5.72 -8.53 -23.45
N LEU A 59 -6.11 -9.00 -22.26
CA LEU A 59 -6.74 -8.16 -21.24
C LEU A 59 -5.70 -7.57 -20.28
N GLY A 60 -5.84 -6.28 -19.98
CA GLY A 60 -5.06 -5.58 -18.96
C GLY A 60 -5.96 -5.02 -17.86
N VAL A 61 -5.43 -4.94 -16.64
CA VAL A 61 -6.07 -4.29 -15.49
C VAL A 61 -5.43 -2.93 -15.29
N PHE A 62 -6.25 -1.87 -15.25
CA PHE A 62 -5.79 -0.49 -15.16
C PHE A 62 -6.38 0.19 -13.93
N ALA A 63 -5.60 1.08 -13.30
CA ALA A 63 -6.05 1.87 -12.17
C ALA A 63 -6.71 3.19 -12.63
N ALA A 64 -7.88 3.52 -12.09
CA ALA A 64 -8.59 4.77 -12.41
C ALA A 64 -7.93 6.02 -11.81
N ARG A 65 -7.01 5.84 -10.85
CA ARG A 65 -6.28 6.91 -10.20
C ARG A 65 -4.82 6.50 -10.06
N LEU A 66 -3.95 7.50 -10.07
CA LEU A 66 -2.53 7.34 -9.78
C LEU A 66 -2.33 6.68 -8.41
N ILE A 67 -1.46 5.67 -8.37
CA ILE A 67 -1.06 4.98 -7.14
C ILE A 67 0.37 5.46 -6.85
N PRO A 68 0.62 6.13 -5.71
CA PRO A 68 1.96 6.59 -5.39
C PRO A 68 2.88 5.41 -5.06
N ALA A 69 4.19 5.62 -5.21
CA ALA A 69 5.19 4.62 -4.85
C ALA A 69 5.05 4.18 -3.37
N GLY A 70 5.12 2.86 -3.14
CA GLY A 70 4.82 2.23 -1.86
C GLY A 70 3.32 2.03 -1.57
N GLY A 71 2.43 2.43 -2.49
CA GLY A 71 1.00 2.18 -2.38
C GLY A 71 0.63 0.76 -2.83
N VAL A 72 -0.27 0.13 -2.08
CA VAL A 72 -0.78 -1.22 -2.40
C VAL A 72 -1.83 -1.13 -3.50
N VAL A 73 -1.71 -1.96 -4.54
CA VAL A 73 -2.65 -2.00 -5.68
C VAL A 73 -3.89 -2.84 -5.33
N CYS A 74 -3.72 -4.15 -5.19
CA CYS A 74 -4.73 -5.12 -4.76
C CYS A 74 -4.05 -6.41 -4.28
N GLN A 75 -4.81 -7.33 -3.68
CA GLN A 75 -4.38 -8.71 -3.52
C GLN A 75 -4.46 -9.41 -4.87
N TYR A 76 -3.52 -10.32 -5.14
CA TYR A 76 -3.56 -11.20 -6.30
C TYR A 76 -4.38 -12.45 -5.96
#